data_AF-A0A950RBV7-F1
#
_entry.id   AF-A0A950RBV7-F1
#
_cell.length_a   1.000
_cell.length_b   1.000
_cell.length_c   1.000
_cell.angle_alpha   90.00
_cell.angle_beta   90.00
_cell.angle_gamma   90.00
#
_symmetry.space_group_name_H-M   'P 1'
#
loop_
_entity.id
_entity.type
_entity.pdbx_description
1 polymer ?
#
loop_
_entity_poly.entity_id
_entity_poly.type
_entity_poly.pdbx_seq_one_letter_code
_entity_poly.pdbx_strand_id
1 'polypeptide(L)'
;MSGQQGEEELAAAWGAEEGEAQGAPARVLNQAEIDSLLGFDDTPGGGDSRTGMQRIISSGLVSYERLPMLEIVFDRLVRIMSTSLRNFTSDNVEVSIDNILSLRFGDYLNSIPLPAMLAVFKAEDWDNYELMVVDSAMIYSIVDVLLGGQR
;
A
#
# COMPACT_ATOMS: atom_id res chain seq x y z
N MET A 1 -63.90 -29.41 -13.50
CA MET A 1 -63.64 -27.96 -13.65
C MET A 1 -62.88 -27.47 -12.42
N SER A 2 -61.58 -27.80 -12.32
CA SER A 2 -60.81 -27.61 -11.06
C SER A 2 -59.31 -27.44 -11.33
N GLY A 3 -58.94 -26.72 -12.39
CA GLY A 3 -57.54 -26.58 -12.80
C GLY A 3 -57.12 -25.18 -13.26
N GLN A 4 -57.96 -24.15 -13.05
CA GLN A 4 -57.66 -22.78 -13.49
C GLN A 4 -57.49 -21.77 -12.34
N GLN A 5 -57.76 -22.15 -11.08
CA GLN A 5 -57.65 -21.23 -9.93
C GLN A 5 -56.23 -21.15 -9.31
N GLY A 6 -55.37 -22.14 -9.54
CA GLY A 6 -54.03 -22.17 -8.93
C GLY A 6 -53.02 -21.23 -9.60
N GLU A 7 -53.12 -21.01 -10.91
CA GLU A 7 -52.17 -20.17 -11.66
C GLU A 7 -52.41 -18.66 -11.48
N GLU A 8 -53.64 -18.24 -11.19
CA GLU A 8 -53.99 -16.83 -10.93
C GLU A 8 -53.53 -16.36 -9.53
N GLU A 9 -53.54 -17.22 -8.51
CA GLU A 9 -52.98 -16.92 -7.17
C GLU A 9 -51.45 -16.84 -7.19
N LEU A 10 -50.78 -17.69 -7.98
CA LEU A 10 -49.33 -17.67 -8.16
C LEU A 10 -48.86 -16.40 -8.91
N ALA A 11 -49.65 -15.94 -9.89
CA ALA A 11 -49.38 -14.68 -10.59
C ALA A 11 -49.61 -13.45 -9.69
N ALA A 12 -50.58 -13.50 -8.77
CA ALA A 12 -50.82 -12.44 -7.80
C ALA A 12 -49.73 -12.34 -6.72
N ALA A 13 -49.10 -13.46 -6.35
CA ALA A 13 -48.00 -13.49 -5.38
C ALA A 13 -46.71 -12.82 -5.91
N TRP A 14 -46.46 -12.86 -7.23
CA TRP A 14 -45.31 -12.18 -7.84
C TRP A 14 -45.54 -10.69 -8.12
N GLY A 15 -46.79 -10.21 -8.03
CA GLY A 15 -47.12 -8.80 -8.23
C GLY A 15 -47.06 -7.93 -6.97
N ALA A 16 -46.76 -8.50 -5.80
CA ALA A 16 -46.92 -7.83 -4.51
C ALA A 16 -45.63 -7.68 -3.67
N GLU A 17 -44.46 -8.01 -4.21
CA GLU A 17 -43.16 -7.86 -3.52
C GLU A 17 -42.17 -6.93 -4.25
N GLU A 18 -42.64 -5.92 -4.99
CA GLU A 18 -41.80 -4.78 -5.37
C GLU A 18 -41.91 -3.66 -4.33
N GLY A 19 -41.50 -3.99 -3.10
CA GLY A 19 -41.25 -3.03 -2.03
C GLY A 19 -39.88 -2.39 -2.18
N GLU A 20 -39.87 -1.12 -2.60
CA GLU A 20 -38.87 -0.07 -2.33
C GLU A 20 -37.43 -0.52 -2.06
N ALA A 21 -36.72 -0.97 -3.10
CA ALA A 21 -35.29 -0.69 -3.20
C ALA A 21 -35.14 0.71 -3.81
N GLN A 22 -34.93 1.73 -2.99
CA GLN A 22 -34.44 3.04 -3.44
C GLN A 22 -33.04 2.86 -4.05
N GLY A 23 -33.01 2.39 -5.30
CA GLY A 23 -31.87 2.54 -6.17
C GLY A 23 -31.68 4.03 -6.38
N ALA A 24 -30.60 4.58 -5.84
CA ALA A 24 -30.12 5.88 -6.28
C ALA A 24 -30.16 5.88 -7.81
N PRO A 25 -30.83 6.86 -8.45
CA PRO A 25 -30.90 6.86 -9.90
C PRO A 25 -29.46 6.79 -10.39
N ALA A 26 -29.18 5.90 -11.34
CA ALA A 26 -27.95 5.96 -12.11
C ALA A 26 -27.96 7.35 -12.77
N ARG A 27 -27.40 8.33 -12.05
CA ARG A 27 -27.41 9.74 -12.42
C ARG A 27 -26.74 9.76 -13.78
N VAL A 28 -27.53 10.05 -14.81
CA VAL A 28 -27.02 10.17 -16.18
C VAL A 28 -26.04 11.32 -16.13
N LEU A 29 -24.76 10.98 -16.19
CA LEU A 29 -23.67 11.93 -16.12
C LEU A 29 -23.68 12.73 -17.41
N ASN A 30 -23.51 14.06 -17.30
CA ASN A 30 -23.34 14.87 -18.48
C ASN A 30 -21.94 14.66 -19.08
N GLN A 31 -21.77 14.90 -20.38
CA GLN A 31 -20.50 14.73 -21.08
C GLN A 31 -19.34 15.48 -20.40
N ALA A 32 -19.59 16.68 -19.86
CA ALA A 32 -18.58 17.43 -19.09
C ALA A 32 -18.16 16.74 -17.77
N GLU A 33 -19.08 16.03 -17.11
CA GLU A 33 -18.76 15.25 -15.90
C GLU A 33 -18.02 13.97 -16.28
N ILE A 34 -18.37 13.35 -17.41
CA ILE A 34 -17.65 12.20 -17.97
C ILE A 34 -16.22 12.60 -18.36
N ASP A 35 -16.04 13.74 -19.02
CA ASP A 35 -14.73 14.23 -19.44
C ASP A 35 -13.85 14.59 -18.23
N SER A 36 -14.44 15.09 -17.14
CA SER A 36 -13.76 15.31 -15.86
C SER A 36 -13.33 13.99 -15.18
N LEU A 37 -14.17 12.95 -15.27
CA LEU A 37 -13.83 11.62 -14.76
C LEU A 37 -12.79 10.89 -15.62
N LEU A 38 -12.79 11.13 -16.94
CA LEU A 38 -11.91 10.51 -17.92
C LEU A 38 -10.60 11.29 -18.16
N GLY A 39 -10.52 12.55 -17.71
CA GLY A 39 -9.31 13.37 -17.79
C GLY A 39 -9.02 13.92 -19.18
N PHE A 40 -10.06 14.21 -19.97
CA PHE A 40 -9.92 14.78 -21.32
C PHE A 40 -9.89 16.32 -21.36
N ASP A 41 -9.92 17.00 -20.20
CA ASP A 41 -9.72 18.44 -20.14
C ASP A 41 -8.22 18.78 -20.27
N ASP A 42 -7.76 18.85 -21.51
CA ASP A 42 -6.43 19.31 -21.90
C ASP A 42 -6.31 20.83 -21.77
N THR A 43 -6.53 21.35 -20.55
CA THR A 43 -6.16 22.73 -20.21
C THR A 43 -4.66 22.75 -19.89
N PRO A 44 -3.80 23.40 -20.70
CA PRO A 44 -2.36 23.39 -20.50
C PRO A 44 -2.01 24.38 -19.36
N GLY A 45 -2.12 23.91 -18.12
CA GLY A 45 -1.94 24.77 -16.95
C GLY A 45 -1.84 23.99 -15.64
N GLY A 46 -0.69 23.34 -15.43
CA GLY A 46 -0.06 23.07 -14.12
C GLY A 46 -0.95 22.69 -12.94
N GLY A 47 -1.13 21.40 -12.72
CA GLY A 47 -1.58 20.82 -11.46
C GLY A 47 -1.86 19.33 -11.62
N ASP A 48 -1.22 18.51 -10.78
CA ASP A 48 -1.24 17.04 -10.70
C ASP A 48 -2.66 16.44 -10.64
N SER A 49 -3.41 16.59 -11.73
CA SER A 49 -4.80 16.15 -11.90
C SER A 49 -4.76 14.70 -12.34
N ARG A 50 -4.29 13.82 -11.45
CA ARG A 50 -4.43 12.37 -11.63
C ARG A 50 -5.92 12.09 -11.76
N THR A 51 -6.35 11.76 -12.98
CA THR A 51 -7.73 11.39 -13.36
C THR A 51 -8.42 10.57 -12.27
N GLY A 52 -9.73 10.75 -12.05
CA GLY A 52 -10.48 9.96 -11.06
C GLY A 52 -10.27 8.45 -11.23
N MET A 53 -10.14 8.01 -12.49
CA MET A 53 -9.73 6.65 -12.83
C MET A 53 -8.26 6.34 -12.50
N GLN A 54 -7.31 7.26 -12.69
CA GLN A 54 -5.91 7.10 -12.25
C GLN A 54 -5.82 6.92 -10.73
N ARG A 55 -6.66 7.61 -9.95
CA ARG A 55 -6.77 7.41 -8.49
C ARG A 55 -7.37 6.04 -8.16
N ILE A 56 -8.37 5.59 -8.91
CA ILE A 56 -8.97 4.26 -8.72
C ILE A 56 -8.02 3.13 -9.13
N ILE A 57 -7.35 3.25 -10.28
CA ILE A 57 -6.34 2.29 -10.78
C ILE A 57 -5.14 2.25 -9.83
N SER A 58 -4.62 3.42 -9.41
CA SER A 58 -3.57 3.46 -8.40
C SER A 58 -4.04 2.91 -7.06
N SER A 59 -5.32 3.04 -6.69
CA SER A 59 -5.93 2.45 -5.48
C SER A 59 -6.16 0.94 -5.53
N GLY A 60 -6.40 0.37 -6.70
CA GLY A 60 -6.93 -0.99 -6.84
C GLY A 60 -5.93 -2.09 -7.13
N LEU A 61 -4.68 -1.77 -7.47
CA LEU A 61 -3.69 -2.75 -7.91
C LEU A 61 -2.38 -2.66 -7.13
N VAL A 62 -2.47 -2.72 -5.80
CA VAL A 62 -1.35 -3.29 -5.03
C VAL A 62 -1.57 -4.79 -5.09
N SER A 63 -0.88 -5.46 -6.01
CA SER A 63 -0.89 -6.93 -6.10
C SER A 63 -0.33 -7.48 -4.80
N TYR A 64 -1.23 -7.99 -3.96
CA TYR A 64 -0.90 -8.65 -2.70
C TYR A 64 -0.38 -10.06 -3.00
N GLU A 65 0.88 -10.16 -3.41
CA GLU A 65 1.61 -11.36 -3.09
C GLU A 65 2.07 -11.22 -1.64
N ARG A 66 1.34 -11.87 -0.74
CA ARG A 66 1.90 -12.19 0.57
C ARG A 66 3.16 -12.99 0.26
N LEU A 67 4.32 -12.48 0.64
CA LEU A 67 5.56 -13.25 0.62
C LEU A 67 5.63 -13.98 1.96
N PRO A 68 5.04 -15.19 2.11
CA PRO A 68 4.98 -15.93 3.39
C PRO A 68 6.36 -16.27 3.95
N MET A 69 7.45 -15.95 3.25
CA MET A 69 8.84 -16.17 3.69
C MET A 69 9.60 -14.88 4.00
N LEU A 70 9.10 -13.70 3.64
CA LEU A 70 9.82 -12.45 3.87
C LEU A 70 10.00 -12.18 5.37
N GLU A 71 9.03 -12.58 6.18
CA GLU A 71 9.14 -12.58 7.65
C GLU A 71 10.29 -13.47 8.14
N ILE A 72 10.49 -14.66 7.54
CA ILE A 72 11.56 -15.60 7.89
C ILE A 72 12.92 -15.06 7.45
N VAL A 73 12.99 -14.44 6.26
CA VAL A 73 14.23 -13.84 5.76
C VAL A 73 14.65 -12.67 6.64
N PHE A 74 13.71 -11.79 7.03
CA PHE A 74 14.01 -10.68 7.92
C PHE A 74 14.40 -11.14 9.33
N ASP A 75 13.76 -12.17 9.89
CA ASP A 75 14.18 -12.76 11.16
C ASP A 75 15.64 -13.26 11.10
N ARG A 76 16.01 -13.94 10.00
CA ARG A 76 17.38 -14.37 9.77
C ARG A 76 18.34 -13.20 9.59
N LEU A 77 17.93 -12.15 8.86
CA LEU A 77 18.72 -10.94 8.66
C LEU A 77 19.03 -10.27 10.00
N VAL A 78 18.04 -10.13 10.88
CA VAL A 78 18.18 -9.55 12.22
C VAL A 78 19.20 -10.33 13.04
N ARG A 79 19.15 -11.66 12.98
CA ARG A 79 20.08 -12.53 13.70
C ARG A 79 21.53 -12.33 13.24
N ILE A 80 21.72 -12.16 11.94
CA ILE A 80 23.03 -11.85 11.34
C ILE A 80 23.44 -10.42 11.72
N MET A 81 22.55 -9.44 11.62
CA MET A 81 22.81 -8.04 11.97
C MET A 81 23.21 -7.87 13.43
N SER A 82 22.52 -8.50 14.38
CA SER A 82 22.86 -8.41 15.80
C SER A 82 24.28 -8.93 16.07
N THR A 83 24.66 -10.02 15.40
CA THR A 83 26.03 -10.56 15.51
C THR A 83 27.06 -9.64 14.85
N SER A 84 26.77 -9.13 13.65
CA SER A 84 27.67 -8.25 12.90
C SER A 84 27.88 -6.89 13.59
N LEU A 85 26.80 -6.28 14.08
CA LEU A 85 26.86 -5.00 14.82
C LEU A 85 27.59 -5.16 16.15
N ARG A 86 27.35 -6.26 16.88
CA ARG A 86 28.14 -6.56 18.09
C ARG A 86 29.63 -6.64 17.80
N ASN A 87 30.02 -7.33 16.71
CA ASN A 87 31.42 -7.45 16.33
C ASN A 87 32.04 -6.12 15.87
N PHE A 88 31.24 -5.26 15.24
CA PHE A 88 31.69 -3.97 14.72
C PHE A 88 31.82 -2.90 15.82
N THR A 89 30.82 -2.84 16.69
CA THR A 89 30.68 -1.84 17.75
C THR A 89 31.39 -2.28 19.05
N SER A 90 31.80 -3.55 19.17
CA SER A 90 32.39 -4.16 20.38
C SER A 90 31.53 -4.07 21.65
N ASP A 91 30.23 -3.76 21.49
CA ASP A 91 29.25 -3.63 22.57
C ASP A 91 28.02 -4.52 22.33
N ASN A 92 27.20 -4.72 23.36
CA ASN A 92 25.99 -5.51 23.31
C ASN A 92 24.86 -4.80 22.55
N VAL A 93 24.75 -5.08 21.26
CA VAL A 93 23.66 -4.57 20.39
C VAL A 93 22.53 -5.59 20.27
N GLU A 94 21.30 -5.15 20.60
CA GLU A 94 20.07 -5.89 20.38
C GLU A 94 19.34 -5.33 19.15
N VAL A 95 18.90 -6.23 18.27
CA VAL A 95 18.18 -5.88 17.04
C VAL A 95 16.91 -6.72 17.01
N SER A 96 15.77 -6.08 16.76
CA SER A 96 14.46 -6.72 16.64
C SER A 96 13.65 -6.06 15.53
N ILE A 97 12.64 -6.77 15.04
CA ILE A 97 11.68 -6.22 14.06
C ILE A 97 10.50 -5.66 14.84
N ASP A 98 10.16 -4.40 14.58
CA ASP A 98 8.97 -3.76 15.16
C ASP A 98 7.71 -4.10 14.36
N ASN A 99 7.71 -3.81 13.06
CA ASN A 99 6.55 -4.04 12.20
C ASN A 99 6.95 -4.23 10.73
N ILE A 100 6.14 -4.99 10.00
CA ILE A 100 6.27 -5.20 8.56
C ILE A 100 5.02 -4.62 7.89
N LEU A 101 5.19 -3.54 7.14
CA LEU A 101 4.12 -2.82 6.47
C LEU A 101 4.32 -2.83 4.95
N SER A 102 3.22 -2.90 4.22
CA SER A 102 3.20 -2.70 2.77
C SER A 102 2.69 -1.29 2.46
N LEU A 103 3.55 -0.47 1.85
CA LEU A 103 3.27 0.92 1.51
C LEU A 103 3.69 1.18 0.06
N ARG A 104 3.09 2.19 -0.58
CA ARG A 104 3.53 2.62 -1.90
C ARG A 104 4.87 3.33 -1.77
N PHE A 105 5.81 3.00 -2.65
CA PHE A 105 7.14 3.59 -2.67
C PHE A 105 7.13 5.13 -2.69
N GLY A 106 6.28 5.73 -3.52
CA GLY A 106 6.16 7.19 -3.61
C GLY A 106 5.68 7.83 -2.30
N ASP A 107 4.75 7.19 -1.59
CA ASP A 107 4.26 7.68 -0.30
C ASP A 107 5.33 7.48 0.79
N TYR A 108 6.06 6.37 0.76
CA TYR A 108 7.17 6.09 1.67
C TYR A 108 8.31 7.11 1.53
N LEU A 109 8.79 7.40 0.32
CA LEU A 109 9.87 8.36 0.10
C LEU A 109 9.54 9.77 0.64
N ASN A 110 8.29 10.21 0.49
CA ASN A 110 7.86 11.52 1.01
C ASN A 110 7.71 11.55 2.54
N SER A 111 7.68 10.39 3.19
CA SER A 111 7.58 10.28 4.65
C SER A 111 8.93 10.20 5.37
N ILE A 112 10.04 10.07 4.64
CA ILE A 112 11.38 9.93 5.24
C ILE A 112 11.83 11.28 5.80
N PRO A 113 12.14 11.38 7.10
CA PRO A 113 12.67 12.61 7.68
C PRO A 113 14.06 12.90 7.12
N LEU A 114 14.27 14.12 6.63
CA LEU A 114 15.61 14.61 6.27
C LEU A 114 16.36 15.01 7.54
N PRO A 115 17.65 14.68 7.72
CA PRO A 115 18.53 13.90 6.83
C PRO A 115 18.46 12.39 7.11
N ALA A 116 18.46 11.59 6.04
CA ALA A 116 18.52 10.13 6.10
C ALA A 116 19.53 9.60 5.08
N MET A 117 20.19 8.49 5.41
CA MET A 117 21.03 7.75 4.48
C MET A 117 20.17 6.75 3.71
N LEU A 118 20.27 6.78 2.38
CA LEU A 118 19.57 5.88 1.48
C LEU A 118 20.59 4.98 0.79
N ALA A 119 20.45 3.68 0.95
CA ALA A 119 21.26 2.68 0.26
C ALA A 119 20.36 1.84 -0.65
N VAL A 120 20.66 1.82 -1.95
CA VAL A 120 19.96 0.99 -2.94
C VAL A 120 20.88 -0.14 -3.34
N PHE A 121 20.41 -1.38 -3.21
CA PHE A 121 21.15 -2.56 -3.64
C PHE A 121 20.27 -3.48 -4.48
N LYS A 122 20.90 -4.25 -5.37
CA LYS A 122 20.18 -5.24 -6.19
C LYS A 122 20.11 -6.55 -5.41
N ALA A 123 18.90 -7.01 -5.13
CA ALA A 123 18.66 -8.35 -4.60
C ALA A 123 18.55 -9.33 -5.77
N GLU A 124 19.63 -10.07 -6.03
CA GLU A 124 19.73 -10.98 -7.18
C GLU A 124 18.67 -12.09 -7.13
N ASP A 125 18.39 -12.64 -5.95
CA ASP A 125 17.39 -13.68 -5.75
C ASP A 125 15.94 -13.20 -5.94
N TRP A 126 15.70 -11.89 -5.78
CA TRP A 126 14.36 -11.28 -5.95
C TRP A 126 14.21 -10.55 -7.29
N ASP A 127 15.26 -10.58 -8.13
CA ASP A 127 15.39 -9.86 -9.39
C ASP A 127 14.87 -8.40 -9.33
N ASN A 128 15.16 -7.73 -8.21
CA ASN A 128 14.66 -6.39 -7.94
C ASN A 128 15.66 -5.57 -7.12
N TYR A 129 15.38 -4.28 -6.98
CA TYR A 129 16.15 -3.37 -6.14
C TYR A 129 15.49 -3.21 -4.77
N GLU A 130 16.30 -3.28 -3.73
CA GLU A 130 15.91 -2.97 -2.37
C GLU A 130 16.47 -1.62 -1.95
N LEU A 131 15.69 -0.92 -1.12
CA LEU A 131 16.07 0.34 -0.50
C LEU A 131 16.19 0.13 1.01
N MET A 132 17.37 0.39 1.56
CA MET A 132 17.62 0.50 2.98
C MET A 132 17.71 1.97 3.36
N VAL A 133 16.98 2.36 4.40
CA VAL A 133 16.97 3.72 4.93
C VAL A 133 17.50 3.67 6.35
N VAL A 134 18.48 4.52 6.65
CA VAL A 134 18.99 4.72 8.01
C VAL A 134 18.72 6.16 8.39
N ASP A 135 18.06 6.35 9.53
CA ASP A 135 17.77 7.67 10.07
C ASP A 135 19.01 8.31 10.67
N SER A 136 18.98 9.63 10.80
CA SER A 136 20.12 10.38 11.33
C SER A 136 20.48 10.01 12.77
N ALA A 137 19.51 9.70 13.63
CA ALA A 137 19.80 9.35 15.02
C ALA A 137 20.61 8.06 15.12
N MET A 138 20.25 7.04 14.33
CA MET A 138 21.02 5.79 14.25
C MET A 138 22.43 6.01 13.68
N ILE A 139 22.58 6.86 12.65
CA ILE A 139 23.90 7.18 12.08
C ILE A 139 24.81 7.81 13.14
N TYR A 140 24.33 8.85 13.84
CA TYR A 140 25.12 9.52 14.87
C TYR A 140 25.47 8.58 16.01
N SER A 141 24.52 7.76 16.46
CA SER A 141 24.77 6.77 17.51
C SER A 141 25.86 5.77 17.10
N ILE A 142 25.83 5.24 15.87
CA ILE A 142 26.86 4.31 15.40
C ILE A 142 28.22 5.01 15.28
N VAL A 143 28.27 6.21 14.71
CA VAL A 143 29.50 6.99 14.57
C VAL A 143 30.12 7.29 15.93
N ASP A 144 29.31 7.70 16.90
CA ASP A 144 29.77 7.96 18.26
C ASP A 144 30.39 6.69 18.85
N VAL A 145 29.71 5.54 18.80
CA VAL A 145 30.27 4.32 19.41
C VAL A 145 31.56 3.86 18.72
N LEU A 146 31.66 3.98 17.40
CA LEU A 146 32.89 3.61 16.67
C LEU A 146 34.07 4.53 16.94
N LEU A 147 33.81 5.83 17.16
CA LEU A 147 34.84 6.82 17.45
C LEU A 147 35.18 6.90 18.95
N GLY A 148 34.59 6.04 19.78
CA GLY A 148 34.86 5.96 21.21
C GLY A 148 33.99 6.89 22.07
N GLY A 149 32.78 7.19 21.63
CA GLY A 149 31.82 8.10 22.23
C GLY A 149 31.18 7.58 23.53
N GLN A 150 31.28 8.45 24.53
CA GLN A 150 30.79 8.41 25.92
C GLN A 150 31.29 7.28 26.84
N ARG A 151 32.42 7.57 27.47
CA ARG A 151 32.43 7.65 28.94
C ARG A 151 31.78 8.94 29.39
#